data_AF-A0A2P2IK77-F1
#
_entry.id   AF-A0A2P2IK77-F1
#
_cell.length_a   1.000
_cell.length_b   1.000
_cell.length_c   1.000
_cell.angle_alpha   90.00
_cell.angle_beta   90.00
_cell.angle_gamma   90.00
#
_symmetry.space_group_name_H-M   'P 1'
#
loop_
_entity.id
_entity.type
_entity.pdbx_description
1 polymer ?
#
loop_
_entity_poly.entity_id
_entity_poly.type
_entity_poly.pdbx_seq_one_letter_code
_entity_poly.pdbx_strand_id
1 'polypeptide(L)'
;MMVDFVTWDHWKLESLSYFFDKRTVRLVSGASLIFSAPKIQWVQMFEHLNMSAKCKDDNLLATIELLLLGCIASKWNRIIEHFMSVSYESSTISKLHHDVCNLLPGESQSFCSKEEPTNSKESGILEYLGVLLDGQHHLLWKLLPVLTTVAIPLRSPLFRLYLREIETHFRGVSSKKSCIEDWQEHIDCQLAERIWCLYVFHVCGSHVSCGVNNP
;
A
#
# COMPACT_ATOMS: atom_id res chain seq x y z
N MET A 1 4.37 -8.22 19.95
CA MET A 1 2.94 -8.61 19.94
C MET A 1 2.76 -9.73 18.92
N MET A 2 2.13 -10.84 19.31
CA MET A 2 1.65 -11.84 18.34
C MET A 2 0.38 -11.32 17.68
N VAL A 3 0.24 -11.52 16.37
CA VAL A 3 -1.03 -11.27 15.69
C VAL A 3 -1.91 -12.50 15.92
N ASP A 4 -2.97 -12.34 16.70
CA ASP A 4 -3.96 -13.40 16.87
C ASP A 4 -4.87 -13.51 15.64
N PHE A 5 -5.62 -14.62 15.56
CA PHE A 5 -6.50 -14.90 14.43
C PHE A 5 -7.61 -13.85 14.27
N VAL A 6 -8.17 -13.32 15.36
CA VAL A 6 -9.28 -12.35 15.30
C VAL A 6 -8.78 -11.04 14.72
N THR A 7 -7.62 -10.57 15.17
CA THR A 7 -6.96 -9.37 14.63
C THR A 7 -6.62 -9.53 13.16
N TRP A 8 -6.03 -10.67 12.76
CA TRP A 8 -5.73 -10.97 11.36
C TRP A 8 -6.98 -11.03 10.48
N ASP A 9 -8.03 -11.71 10.94
CA ASP A 9 -9.28 -11.88 10.19
C ASP A 9 -9.97 -10.53 10.00
N HIS A 10 -9.95 -9.68 11.03
CA HIS A 10 -10.46 -8.32 10.96
C HIS A 10 -9.74 -7.48 9.90
N TRP A 11 -8.41 -7.41 9.91
CA TRP A 11 -7.64 -6.67 8.89
C TRP A 11 -7.89 -7.19 7.48
N LYS A 12 -7.99 -8.52 7.32
CA LYS A 12 -8.31 -9.15 6.04
C LYS A 12 -9.71 -8.75 5.56
N LEU A 13 -10.71 -8.82 6.44
CA LEU A 13 -12.10 -8.48 6.10
C LEU A 13 -12.26 -6.99 5.79
N GLU A 14 -11.64 -6.08 6.55
CA GLU A 14 -11.69 -4.64 6.26
C GLU A 14 -11.06 -4.32 4.90
N SER A 15 -9.88 -4.89 4.62
CA SER A 15 -9.21 -4.73 3.33
C SER A 15 -10.04 -5.27 2.16
N LEU A 16 -10.66 -6.45 2.31
CA LEU A 16 -11.55 -7.02 1.29
C LEU A 16 -12.82 -6.21 1.13
N SER A 17 -13.40 -5.72 2.23
CA SER A 17 -14.58 -4.86 2.22
C SER A 17 -14.32 -3.61 1.40
N TYR A 18 -13.15 -2.98 1.57
CA TYR A 18 -12.73 -1.85 0.73
C TYR A 18 -12.64 -2.21 -0.76
N PHE A 19 -12.04 -3.36 -1.10
CA PHE A 19 -11.91 -3.79 -2.50
C PHE A 19 -13.25 -4.15 -3.15
N PHE A 20 -14.19 -4.73 -2.41
CA PHE A 20 -15.51 -5.08 -2.93
C PHE A 20 -16.54 -3.95 -2.81
N ASP A 21 -16.18 -2.84 -2.17
CA ASP A 21 -17.08 -1.70 -2.05
C ASP A 21 -17.41 -1.09 -3.42
N LYS A 22 -18.70 -0.75 -3.58
CA LYS A 22 -19.24 -0.24 -4.85
C LYS A 22 -18.61 1.10 -5.24
N ARG A 23 -18.28 1.97 -4.28
CA ARG A 23 -17.57 3.24 -4.56
C ARG A 23 -16.16 2.92 -5.02
N THR A 24 -15.44 2.02 -4.35
CA THR A 24 -14.06 1.67 -4.75
C THR A 24 -14.00 1.08 -6.16
N VAL A 25 -14.90 0.14 -6.51
CA VAL A 25 -14.97 -0.44 -7.86
C VAL A 25 -15.21 0.64 -8.93
N ARG A 26 -16.06 1.63 -8.63
CA ARG A 26 -16.27 2.78 -9.52
C ARG A 26 -15.03 3.66 -9.64
N LEU A 27 -14.31 3.89 -8.54
CA LEU A 27 -13.06 4.67 -8.55
C LEU A 27 -11.98 3.97 -9.38
N VAL A 28 -11.80 2.66 -9.25
CA VAL A 28 -10.85 1.88 -10.06
C VAL A 28 -11.19 1.99 -11.54
N SER A 29 -12.48 1.84 -11.89
CA SER A 29 -12.94 1.97 -13.27
C SER A 29 -12.70 3.38 -13.82
N GLY A 30 -12.99 4.41 -13.01
CA GLY A 30 -12.72 5.81 -13.34
C GLY A 30 -11.23 6.11 -13.49
N ALA A 31 -10.39 5.59 -12.59
CA ALA A 31 -8.94 5.71 -12.66
C ALA A 31 -8.40 5.08 -13.94
N SER A 32 -8.86 3.88 -14.31
CA SER A 32 -8.50 3.21 -15.55
C SER A 32 -8.82 4.07 -16.78
N LEU A 33 -9.99 4.74 -16.79
CA LEU A 33 -10.36 5.67 -17.85
C LEU A 33 -9.48 6.93 -17.87
N ILE A 34 -9.26 7.58 -16.73
CA ILE A 34 -8.44 8.80 -16.62
C ILE A 34 -7.01 8.53 -17.08
N PHE A 35 -6.38 7.47 -16.57
CA PHE A 35 -5.00 7.14 -16.87
C PHE A 35 -4.83 6.39 -18.21
N SER A 36 -5.92 6.18 -18.95
CA SER A 36 -5.84 5.80 -20.36
C SER A 36 -5.41 6.99 -21.24
N ALA A 37 -5.65 8.22 -20.79
CA ALA A 37 -5.24 9.43 -21.48
C ALA A 37 -3.71 9.69 -21.35
N PRO A 38 -3.10 10.47 -22.27
CA PRO A 38 -1.72 10.91 -22.14
C PRO A 38 -1.44 11.64 -20.82
N LYS A 39 -0.22 11.45 -20.25
CA LYS A 39 0.22 12.04 -18.97
C LYS A 39 -0.15 13.52 -18.83
N ILE A 40 0.16 14.31 -19.85
CA ILE A 40 -0.07 15.75 -19.87
C ILE A 40 -1.54 16.10 -19.62
N GLN A 41 -2.49 15.33 -20.16
CA GLN A 41 -3.92 15.63 -20.06
C GLN A 41 -4.46 15.39 -18.64
N TRP A 42 -4.15 14.24 -18.05
CA TRP A 42 -4.63 13.97 -16.69
C TRP A 42 -3.88 14.79 -15.64
N VAL A 43 -2.60 15.12 -15.85
CA VAL A 43 -1.86 16.04 -14.96
C VAL A 43 -2.54 17.41 -14.95
N GLN A 44 -2.81 17.99 -16.12
CA GLN A 44 -3.53 19.26 -16.22
C GLN A 44 -4.89 19.19 -15.53
N MET A 45 -5.65 18.10 -15.72
CA MET A 45 -6.93 17.92 -15.04
C MET A 45 -6.80 17.99 -13.50
N PHE A 46 -5.82 17.29 -12.92
CA PHE A 46 -5.61 17.31 -11.46
C PHE A 46 -5.12 18.67 -10.95
N GLU A 47 -4.27 19.37 -11.69
CA GLU A 47 -3.83 20.73 -11.35
C GLU A 47 -5.03 21.69 -11.26
N HIS A 48 -5.97 21.60 -12.21
CA HIS A 48 -7.18 22.43 -12.21
C HIS A 48 -8.12 22.09 -11.06
N LEU A 49 -8.27 20.81 -10.71
CA LEU A 49 -9.10 20.36 -9.59
C LEU A 49 -8.52 20.81 -8.24
N ASN A 50 -7.20 20.73 -8.08
CA ASN A 50 -6.53 21.15 -6.85
C ASN A 50 -6.63 22.67 -6.60
N MET A 51 -6.69 23.49 -7.64
CA MET A 51 -6.87 24.95 -7.51
C MET A 51 -8.29 25.37 -7.10
N SER A 52 -9.30 24.53 -7.39
CA SER A 52 -10.72 24.86 -7.22
C SER A 52 -11.27 24.57 -5.81
N ALA A 53 -10.52 23.83 -4.99
CA ALA A 53 -11.00 23.25 -3.74
C ALA A 53 -11.17 24.26 -2.57
N LYS A 54 -12.38 24.33 -2.00
CA LYS A 54 -12.68 25.07 -0.75
C LYS A 54 -12.16 24.37 0.52
N CYS A 55 -12.07 23.03 0.52
CA CYS A 55 -11.43 22.22 1.56
C CYS A 55 -10.24 21.50 0.92
N LYS A 56 -9.01 21.90 1.26
CA LYS A 56 -7.81 21.41 0.57
C LYS A 56 -7.46 19.96 0.94
N ASP A 57 -7.63 19.58 2.21
CA ASP A 57 -7.12 18.30 2.70
C ASP A 57 -7.98 17.10 2.26
N ASP A 58 -9.31 17.19 2.32
CA ASP A 58 -10.20 16.09 1.91
C ASP A 58 -10.10 15.79 0.41
N ASN A 59 -9.99 16.85 -0.40
CA ASN A 59 -9.82 16.73 -1.86
C ASN A 59 -8.44 16.16 -2.21
N LEU A 60 -7.42 16.49 -1.42
CA LEU A 60 -6.07 15.94 -1.61
C LEU A 60 -6.04 14.43 -1.31
N LEU A 61 -6.68 13.99 -0.22
CA LEU A 61 -6.78 12.56 0.10
C LEU A 61 -7.54 11.78 -0.98
N ALA A 62 -8.65 12.30 -1.47
CA ALA A 62 -9.40 11.69 -2.56
C ALA A 62 -8.56 11.61 -3.85
N THR A 63 -7.74 12.63 -4.12
CA THR A 63 -6.81 12.64 -5.25
C THR A 63 -5.73 11.58 -5.09
N ILE A 64 -5.12 11.46 -3.91
CA ILE A 64 -4.11 10.43 -3.63
C ILE A 64 -4.73 9.03 -3.74
N GLU A 65 -5.91 8.81 -3.17
CA GLU A 65 -6.64 7.54 -3.30
C GLU A 65 -6.84 7.17 -4.78
N LEU A 66 -7.31 8.11 -5.59
CA LEU A 66 -7.53 7.89 -7.02
C LEU A 66 -6.23 7.59 -7.78
N LEU A 67 -5.12 8.27 -7.45
CA LEU A 67 -3.80 8.00 -8.03
C LEU A 67 -3.34 6.57 -7.69
N LEU A 68 -3.43 6.17 -6.41
CA LEU A 68 -3.05 4.82 -5.98
C LEU A 68 -3.93 3.74 -6.63
N LEU A 69 -5.24 3.97 -6.74
CA LEU A 69 -6.15 3.06 -7.47
C LEU A 69 -5.77 2.97 -8.96
N GLY A 70 -5.31 4.08 -9.55
CA GLY A 70 -4.76 4.11 -10.90
C GLY A 70 -3.53 3.21 -11.09
N CYS A 71 -2.63 3.19 -10.10
CA CYS A 71 -1.45 2.32 -10.13
C CYS A 71 -1.81 0.82 -10.13
N ILE A 72 -2.94 0.45 -9.53
CA ILE A 72 -3.34 -0.96 -9.38
C ILE A 72 -4.49 -1.39 -10.28
N ALA A 73 -5.08 -0.49 -11.05
CA ALA A 73 -6.28 -0.77 -11.84
C ALA A 73 -6.12 -1.96 -12.79
N SER A 74 -4.95 -2.09 -13.43
CA SER A 74 -4.62 -3.22 -14.33
C SER A 74 -4.39 -4.54 -13.59
N LYS A 75 -4.06 -4.49 -12.30
CA LYS A 75 -3.71 -5.63 -11.44
C LYS A 75 -4.80 -5.95 -10.42
N TRP A 76 -5.93 -5.24 -10.45
CA TRP A 76 -6.99 -5.28 -9.45
C TRP A 76 -7.44 -6.70 -9.08
N ASN A 77 -7.80 -7.51 -10.09
CA ASN A 77 -8.24 -8.88 -9.86
C ASN A 77 -7.14 -9.75 -9.26
N ARG A 78 -5.90 -9.64 -9.76
CA ARG A 78 -4.74 -10.39 -9.24
C ARG A 78 -4.48 -10.05 -7.78
N ILE A 79 -4.63 -8.78 -7.39
CA ILE A 79 -4.48 -8.32 -6.01
C ILE A 79 -5.53 -8.95 -5.11
N ILE A 80 -6.80 -8.94 -5.52
CA ILE A 80 -7.91 -9.54 -4.77
C ILE A 80 -7.70 -11.05 -4.64
N GLU A 81 -7.35 -11.74 -5.73
CA GLU A 81 -7.09 -13.18 -5.74
C GLU A 81 -5.95 -13.55 -4.78
N HIS A 82 -4.82 -12.83 -4.86
CA HIS A 82 -3.69 -13.01 -3.94
C HIS A 82 -4.15 -12.83 -2.49
N PHE A 83 -4.80 -11.72 -2.18
CA PHE A 83 -5.22 -11.41 -0.83
C PHE A 83 -6.24 -12.41 -0.27
N MET A 84 -7.16 -12.92 -1.10
CA MET A 84 -8.09 -13.98 -0.73
C MET A 84 -7.36 -15.28 -0.38
N SER A 85 -6.29 -15.62 -1.11
CA SER A 85 -5.49 -16.84 -0.92
C SER A 85 -4.61 -16.85 0.33
N VAL A 86 -4.34 -15.68 0.92
CA VAL A 86 -3.54 -15.56 2.13
C VAL A 86 -4.22 -16.31 3.27
N SER A 87 -3.54 -17.29 3.84
CA SER A 87 -3.95 -18.00 5.04
C SER A 87 -3.40 -17.35 6.30
N TYR A 88 -4.04 -17.63 7.44
CA TYR A 88 -3.52 -17.20 8.73
C TYR A 88 -2.26 -18.00 9.08
N GLU A 89 -1.17 -17.29 9.36
CA GLU A 89 0.03 -17.83 9.97
C GLU A 89 0.34 -17.03 11.24
N SER A 90 0.41 -17.73 12.38
CA SER A 90 0.76 -17.10 13.65
C SER A 90 2.19 -16.57 13.58
N SER A 91 2.35 -15.25 13.69
CA SER A 91 3.65 -14.59 13.68
C SER A 91 3.62 -13.34 14.57
N THR A 92 4.79 -12.93 15.04
CA THR A 92 4.92 -11.66 15.78
C THR A 92 5.08 -10.50 14.81
N ILE A 93 4.51 -9.34 15.13
CA ILE A 93 4.71 -8.12 14.33
C ILE A 93 6.20 -7.79 14.19
N SER A 94 7.01 -8.06 15.22
CA SER A 94 8.47 -7.87 15.16
C SER A 94 9.14 -8.76 14.11
N LYS A 95 8.69 -10.01 13.95
CA LYS A 95 9.17 -10.91 12.89
C LYS A 95 8.75 -10.38 11.51
N LEU A 96 7.47 -10.03 11.33
CA LEU A 96 6.96 -9.48 10.06
C LEU A 96 7.72 -8.21 9.66
N HIS A 97 7.94 -7.30 10.61
CA HIS A 97 8.70 -6.08 10.40
C HIS A 97 10.15 -6.37 9.98
N HIS A 98 10.81 -7.31 10.67
CA HIS A 98 12.17 -7.72 10.30
C HIS A 98 12.23 -8.24 8.86
N ASP A 99 11.30 -9.13 8.48
CA ASP A 99 11.23 -9.70 7.14
C ASP A 99 10.97 -8.60 6.08
N VAL A 100 10.07 -7.65 6.37
CA VAL A 100 9.78 -6.50 5.49
C VAL A 100 11.00 -5.58 5.34
N CYS A 101 11.73 -5.28 6.42
CA CYS A 101 12.94 -4.46 6.34
C CYS A 101 14.05 -5.14 5.54
N ASN A 102 14.14 -6.47 5.60
CA ASN A 102 15.12 -7.26 4.84
C ASN A 102 14.79 -7.34 3.33
N LEU A 103 13.60 -6.91 2.88
CA LEU A 103 13.24 -6.86 1.46
C LEU A 103 14.04 -5.82 0.68
N LEU A 104 14.50 -4.76 1.33
CA LEU A 104 15.38 -3.78 0.69
C LEU A 104 16.79 -4.38 0.66
N PRO A 105 17.34 -4.75 -0.50
CA PRO A 105 18.68 -5.30 -0.55
C PRO A 105 19.66 -4.25 -0.04
N GLY A 106 20.36 -4.55 1.05
CA GLY A 106 21.64 -3.93 1.32
C GLY A 106 22.63 -4.44 0.29
N GLU A 107 22.76 -3.75 -0.85
CA GLU A 107 23.77 -3.86 -1.93
C GLU A 107 24.17 -5.25 -2.48
N SER A 108 23.72 -6.37 -1.91
CA SER A 108 24.17 -7.71 -2.26
C SER A 108 23.07 -8.72 -1.99
N GLN A 109 22.10 -8.82 -2.90
CA GLN A 109 21.52 -10.09 -3.30
C GLN A 109 20.55 -9.85 -4.46
N SER A 110 20.90 -10.41 -5.61
CA SER A 110 20.05 -10.49 -6.78
C SER A 110 18.87 -11.42 -6.47
N PHE A 111 17.77 -10.89 -5.96
CA PHE A 111 16.54 -11.66 -5.90
C PHE A 111 15.85 -11.62 -7.26
N CYS A 112 15.78 -12.81 -7.85
CA CYS A 112 15.03 -13.14 -9.04
C CYS A 112 13.53 -13.00 -8.71
N SER A 113 12.98 -11.81 -8.93
CA SER A 113 11.60 -11.71 -9.40
C SER A 113 11.68 -11.09 -10.79
N LYS A 114 11.01 -11.71 -11.76
CA LYS A 114 10.60 -10.98 -12.95
C LYS A 114 9.59 -9.95 -12.46
N GLU A 115 10.07 -8.84 -11.90
CA GLU A 115 9.25 -7.65 -11.80
C GLU A 115 8.76 -7.37 -13.21
N GLU A 116 7.44 -7.47 -13.43
CA GLU A 116 6.85 -6.87 -14.62
C GLU A 116 7.37 -5.43 -14.64
N PRO A 117 8.06 -5.01 -15.71
CA PRO A 117 8.62 -3.66 -15.76
C PRO A 117 7.48 -2.70 -15.46
N THR A 118 7.65 -1.87 -14.41
CA THR A 118 6.65 -0.88 -14.01
C THR A 118 6.16 -0.21 -15.27
N ASN A 119 4.87 -0.38 -15.57
CA ASN A 119 4.39 0.07 -16.87
C ASN A 119 4.59 1.60 -16.93
N SER A 120 4.82 2.15 -18.13
CA SER A 120 5.14 3.58 -18.26
C SER A 120 4.06 4.51 -17.68
N LYS A 121 2.81 4.02 -17.54
CA LYS A 121 1.69 4.75 -16.93
C LYS A 121 1.78 4.78 -15.40
N GLU A 122 1.97 3.62 -14.77
CA GLU A 122 2.20 3.46 -13.32
C GLU A 122 3.36 4.33 -12.87
N SER A 123 4.46 4.33 -13.62
CA SER A 123 5.61 5.20 -13.34
C SER A 123 5.23 6.69 -13.40
N GLY A 124 4.44 7.11 -14.39
CA GLY A 124 4.00 8.49 -14.51
C GLY A 124 3.07 8.93 -13.38
N ILE A 125 2.20 8.05 -12.90
CA ILE A 125 1.32 8.28 -11.75
C ILE A 125 2.14 8.42 -10.47
N LEU A 126 3.09 7.50 -10.23
CA LEU A 126 3.94 7.52 -9.04
C LEU A 126 4.87 8.75 -9.01
N GLU A 127 5.36 9.19 -10.16
CA GLU A 127 6.14 10.43 -10.28
C GLU A 127 5.32 11.65 -9.87
N TYR A 128 4.09 11.76 -10.39
CA TYR A 128 3.17 12.83 -10.00
C TYR A 128 2.81 12.77 -8.51
N LEU A 129 2.54 11.57 -8.00
CA LEU A 129 2.27 11.35 -6.58
C LEU A 129 3.47 11.73 -5.71
N GLY A 130 4.70 11.48 -6.16
CA GLY A 130 5.92 11.88 -5.46
C GLY A 130 6.01 13.39 -5.30
N VAL A 131 5.70 14.15 -6.35
CA VAL A 131 5.63 15.62 -6.28
C VAL A 131 4.50 16.07 -5.37
N LEU A 132 3.34 15.41 -5.45
CA LEU A 132 2.16 15.76 -4.64
C LEU A 132 2.39 15.54 -3.14
N LEU A 133 3.17 14.52 -2.77
CA LEU A 133 3.50 14.17 -1.40
C LEU A 133 4.75 14.87 -0.87
N ASP A 134 5.42 15.73 -1.65
CA ASP A 134 6.64 16.40 -1.20
C ASP A 134 6.39 17.19 0.08
N GLY A 135 7.07 16.80 1.17
CA GLY A 135 6.85 17.32 2.52
C GLY A 135 5.56 16.88 3.23
N GLN A 136 4.70 16.05 2.63
CA GLN A 136 3.38 15.65 3.17
C GLN A 136 3.15 14.12 3.23
N HIS A 137 4.20 13.34 3.48
CA HIS A 137 4.15 11.87 3.56
C HIS A 137 3.12 11.32 4.57
N HIS A 138 2.84 12.07 5.65
CA HIS A 138 1.79 11.77 6.63
C HIS A 138 0.39 11.55 6.01
N LEU A 139 0.13 12.03 4.79
CA LEU A 139 -1.14 11.76 4.09
C LEU A 139 -1.28 10.29 3.69
N LEU A 140 -0.19 9.57 3.43
CA LEU A 140 -0.22 8.12 3.22
C LEU A 140 -0.72 7.37 4.46
N TRP A 141 -0.51 7.94 5.65
CA TRP A 141 -1.01 7.37 6.92
C TRP A 141 -2.51 7.54 7.11
N LYS A 142 -3.14 8.47 6.40
CA LYS A 142 -4.60 8.65 6.39
C LYS A 142 -5.31 7.71 5.41
N LEU A 143 -4.56 7.02 4.55
CA LEU A 143 -5.09 6.06 3.58
C LEU A 143 -5.04 4.64 4.13
N LEU A 144 -5.90 3.79 3.57
CA LEU A 144 -6.01 2.40 3.97
C LEU A 144 -4.67 1.67 3.75
N PRO A 145 -4.13 0.95 4.77
CA PRO A 145 -2.84 0.27 4.70
C PRO A 145 -2.66 -0.62 3.47
N VAL A 146 -3.71 -1.37 3.12
CA VAL A 146 -3.68 -2.28 1.97
C VAL A 146 -3.48 -1.52 0.66
N LEU A 147 -4.17 -0.39 0.47
CA LEU A 147 -4.10 0.40 -0.76
C LEU A 147 -2.69 0.97 -0.98
N THR A 148 -2.11 1.60 0.05
CA THR A 148 -0.75 2.14 -0.05
C THR A 148 0.27 1.04 -0.33
N THR A 149 0.06 -0.14 0.25
CA THR A 149 0.98 -1.28 0.11
C THR A 149 0.97 -1.88 -1.29
N VAL A 150 -0.21 -2.06 -1.89
CA VAL A 150 -0.33 -2.69 -3.22
C VAL A 150 0.01 -1.72 -4.36
N ALA A 151 -0.19 -0.42 -4.14
CA ALA A 151 0.00 0.60 -5.16
C ALA A 151 1.44 1.11 -5.26
N ILE A 152 2.21 1.06 -4.18
CA ILE A 152 3.58 1.57 -4.14
C ILE A 152 4.56 0.40 -4.37
N PRO A 153 5.25 0.33 -5.53
CA PRO A 153 6.17 -0.77 -5.83
C PRO A 153 7.42 -0.73 -4.95
N LEU A 154 7.95 -1.91 -4.58
CA LEU A 154 9.12 -2.09 -3.71
C LEU A 154 10.32 -1.21 -4.09
N ARG A 155 10.60 -1.06 -5.40
CA ARG A 155 11.75 -0.31 -5.92
C ARG A 155 11.50 1.19 -6.09
N SER A 156 10.30 1.68 -5.80
CA SER A 156 9.99 3.10 -5.95
C SER A 156 10.64 3.95 -4.84
N PRO A 157 11.03 5.21 -5.12
CA PRO A 157 11.46 6.14 -4.07
C PRO A 157 10.41 6.34 -2.97
N LEU A 158 9.13 6.35 -3.35
CA LEU A 158 7.99 6.45 -2.43
C LEU A 158 7.95 5.28 -1.44
N PHE A 159 8.27 4.06 -1.88
CA PHE A 159 8.32 2.90 -0.98
C PHE A 159 9.37 3.09 0.12
N ARG A 160 10.56 3.60 -0.23
CA ARG A 160 11.63 3.85 0.73
C ARG A 160 11.23 4.90 1.77
N LEU A 161 10.50 5.93 1.35
CA LEU A 161 9.99 6.96 2.26
C LEU A 161 8.94 6.38 3.20
N TYR A 162 7.98 5.63 2.65
CA TYR A 162 6.93 4.97 3.43
C TYR A 162 7.50 3.98 4.46
N LEU A 163 8.49 3.17 4.06
CA LEU A 163 9.13 2.23 4.98
C LEU A 163 9.92 2.93 6.09
N ARG A 164 10.61 4.03 5.80
CA ARG A 164 11.30 4.84 6.83
C ARG A 164 10.34 5.40 7.86
N GLU A 165 9.16 5.82 7.43
CA GLU A 165 8.10 6.32 8.31
C GLU A 165 7.61 5.18 9.22
N ILE A 166 7.36 3.99 8.67
CA ILE A 166 7.02 2.78 9.44
C ILE A 166 8.12 2.45 10.45
N GLU A 167 9.38 2.47 10.06
CA GLU A 167 10.51 2.20 10.96
C GLU A 167 10.60 3.23 12.09
N THR A 168 10.33 4.50 11.79
CA THR A 168 10.33 5.59 12.78
C THR A 168 9.23 5.36 13.82
N HIS A 169 8.01 5.04 13.38
CA HIS A 169 6.92 4.68 14.28
C HIS A 169 7.23 3.41 15.06
N PHE A 170 7.76 2.36 14.42
CA PHE A 170 8.08 1.09 15.07
C PHE A 170 9.13 1.24 16.18
N ARG A 171 10.17 2.05 15.97
CA ARG A 171 11.17 2.36 17.02
C ARG A 171 10.59 3.19 18.16
N GLY A 172 9.62 4.05 17.89
CA GLY A 172 8.92 4.86 18.90
C GLY A 172 7.94 4.06 19.79
N VAL A 173 7.44 2.92 19.29
CA VAL A 173 6.36 2.11 19.90
C VAL A 173 6.86 1.07 20.93
N SER A 174 8.09 1.19 21.45
CA SER A 174 8.67 0.18 22.36
C SER A 174 8.03 0.10 23.77
N SER A 175 6.79 0.57 23.98
CA SER A 175 6.10 0.55 25.27
C SER A 175 4.55 0.46 25.15
N LYS A 176 4.03 -0.75 25.42
CA LYS A 176 2.67 -1.14 25.92
C LYS A 176 1.48 -1.44 24.95
N LYS A 177 1.10 -2.73 24.98
CA LYS A 177 -0.22 -3.44 25.12
C LYS A 177 -1.44 -3.13 24.22
N SER A 178 -1.85 -4.20 23.50
CA SER A 178 -3.21 -4.77 23.31
C SER A 178 -4.38 -3.83 23.00
N CYS A 179 -4.80 -3.81 21.72
CA CYS A 179 -5.91 -3.04 21.15
C CYS A 179 -7.29 -3.34 21.79
N ILE A 180 -7.69 -2.62 22.85
CA ILE A 180 -9.10 -2.44 23.26
C ILE A 180 -9.23 -1.03 23.89
N GLU A 181 -9.70 -0.07 23.08
CA GLU A 181 -10.31 1.21 23.48
C GLU A 181 -9.41 2.42 23.88
N ASP A 182 -8.48 2.90 23.04
CA ASP A 182 -8.14 4.35 23.03
C ASP A 182 -7.40 4.89 21.76
N TRP A 183 -7.49 6.19 21.49
CA TRP A 183 -6.90 6.89 20.32
C TRP A 183 -5.37 6.78 20.20
N GLN A 184 -4.65 6.66 21.33
CA GLN A 184 -3.20 6.44 21.33
C GLN A 184 -2.84 4.97 21.03
N GLU A 185 -3.78 4.04 21.27
CA GLU A 185 -3.64 2.60 21.01
C GLU A 185 -3.90 2.24 19.54
N HIS A 186 -4.65 3.07 18.81
CA HIS A 186 -4.93 2.87 17.38
C HIS A 186 -3.71 3.03 16.47
N ILE A 187 -2.69 3.81 16.89
CA ILE A 187 -1.45 3.97 16.11
C ILE A 187 -0.70 2.64 16.02
N ASP A 188 -0.70 1.85 17.10
CA ASP A 188 -0.04 0.55 17.16
C ASP A 188 -0.77 -0.49 16.31
N CYS A 189 -2.11 -0.46 16.31
CA CYS A 189 -2.92 -1.36 15.48
C CYS A 189 -2.77 -1.02 13.99
N GLN A 190 -2.78 0.27 13.62
CA GLN A 190 -2.55 0.71 12.23
C GLN A 190 -1.12 0.43 11.75
N LEU A 191 -0.11 0.63 12.61
CA LEU A 191 1.27 0.28 12.30
C LEU A 191 1.42 -1.22 12.07
N ALA A 192 0.83 -2.04 12.94
CA ALA A 192 0.85 -3.48 12.84
C ALA A 192 0.16 -3.96 11.55
N GLU A 193 -0.99 -3.39 11.21
CA GLU A 193 -1.69 -3.67 9.95
C GLU A 193 -0.85 -3.30 8.72
N ARG A 194 -0.19 -2.13 8.72
CA ARG A 194 0.70 -1.71 7.62
C ARG A 194 1.86 -2.68 7.42
N ILE A 195 2.50 -3.09 8.51
CA ILE A 195 3.57 -4.10 8.47
C ILE A 195 3.02 -5.43 7.93
N TRP A 196 1.84 -5.84 8.37
CA TRP A 196 1.20 -7.06 7.90
C TRP A 196 0.86 -7.00 6.41
N CYS A 197 0.26 -5.91 5.92
CA CYS A 197 0.00 -5.72 4.49
C CYS A 197 1.31 -5.80 3.68
N LEU A 198 2.38 -5.14 4.15
CA LEU A 198 3.67 -5.16 3.47
C LEU A 198 4.23 -6.58 3.38
N TYR A 199 4.15 -7.33 4.48
CA TYR A 199 4.56 -8.73 4.50
C TYR A 199 3.75 -9.57 3.50
N VAL A 200 2.43 -9.44 3.50
CA VAL A 200 1.53 -10.20 2.60
C VAL A 200 1.86 -9.97 1.12
N PHE A 201 2.08 -8.72 0.72
CA PHE A 201 2.25 -8.40 -0.71
C PHE A 201 3.69 -8.46 -1.19
N HIS A 202 4.67 -8.09 -0.36
CA HIS A 202 6.06 -8.00 -0.78
C HIS A 202 6.92 -9.19 -0.32
N VAL A 203 6.56 -9.87 0.78
CA VAL A 203 7.24 -11.11 1.21
C VAL A 203 6.49 -12.34 0.66
N CYS A 204 5.23 -12.57 1.06
CA CYS A 204 4.49 -13.76 0.62
C CYS A 204 4.20 -13.77 -0.89
N GLY A 205 3.86 -12.61 -1.47
CA GLY A 205 3.62 -12.49 -2.92
C GLY A 205 4.85 -12.85 -3.79
N SER A 206 6.05 -12.63 -3.26
CA SER A 206 7.31 -12.99 -3.93
C SER A 206 7.53 -14.51 -3.99
N HIS A 207 6.98 -15.27 -3.05
CA HIS A 207 7.13 -16.73 -3.01
C HIS A 207 6.15 -17.47 -3.94
N VAL A 208 4.96 -16.92 -4.21
CA VAL A 208 3.94 -17.55 -5.08
C VAL A 208 4.38 -17.61 -6.55
N SER A 209 5.23 -16.68 -7.00
CA SER A 209 5.74 -16.63 -8.37
C SER A 209 6.99 -17.51 -8.61
N CYS A 210 7.61 -18.06 -7.56
CA CYS A 210 8.74 -19.00 -7.66
C CYS A 210 8.32 -20.48 -7.54
N GLY A 211 7.05 -20.78 -7.26
CA GLY A 211 6.56 -22.12 -6.93
C GLY A 211 6.01 -22.96 -8.10
N VAL A 212 6.22 -22.56 -9.36
CA VAL A 212 5.81 -23.38 -10.52
C VAL A 212 7.00 -23.55 -11.43
N ASN A 213 7.82 -24.57 -11.16
CA ASN A 213 8.60 -25.33 -12.14
C ASN A 213 9.31 -26.45 -11.38
N ASN A 214 8.80 -27.68 -11.51
CA ASN A 214 9.58 -28.91 -11.50
C ASN A 214 8.66 -30.08 -11.93
N PRO A 215 9.23 -31.09 -12.60
CA PRO A 215 8.99 -31.46 -14.00
C PRO A 215 7.65 -32.16 -14.29
#